data_AF-A0A848V6B4-F1
#
_entry.id   AF-A0A848V6B4-F1
#
_cell.length_a   1.000
_cell.length_b   1.000
_cell.length_c   1.000
_cell.angle_alpha   90.00
_cell.angle_beta   90.00
_cell.angle_gamma   90.00
#
_symmetry.space_group_name_H-M   'P 1'
#
loop_
_entity.id
_entity.type
_entity.pdbx_description
1 polymer ?
#
loop_
_entity_poly.entity_id
_entity_poly.type
_entity_poly.pdbx_seq_one_letter_code
_entity_poly.pdbx_strand_id
1 'polypeptide(L)'
;MRTLTTCATIIFSAACHHVQTSGPRQLDVLWVATGQMCEPETVIFDPLKNDLIVSNICGFRKNGNGYLSRLSLEGTLSDARWIEGLNAPAGMAINGRQIYVTDLDRYHIFDLDTGENLSTVKPSFDVRAFNDIAVSADETVYISDSFSNRVFAVNQGRFVQFPDSQTEFKFANGLHLRNGSLYVGGNLLWKVDLKSNIIETVNPEVLIDIDGIENGLHGGLVLSIVGGNLWHFAPDGELEEWTAPGLSSTNHAVLSDEKLILVPTGYDNEVLALRMPVTDKE
;
A
#
# COMPACT_ATOMS: atom_id res chain seq x y z
N MET A 1 61.93 5.88 33.37
CA MET A 1 60.47 6.01 33.19
C MET A 1 60.18 6.32 31.73
N ARG A 2 59.79 5.32 30.94
CA ARG A 2 59.14 5.49 29.64
C ARG A 2 58.04 4.44 29.58
N THR A 3 56.84 4.85 29.95
CA THR A 3 55.61 4.07 29.79
C THR A 3 55.27 4.04 28.30
N LEU A 4 55.35 2.88 27.67
CA LEU A 4 54.73 2.65 26.37
C LEU A 4 53.24 2.37 26.62
N THR A 5 52.40 3.29 26.16
CA THR A 5 50.95 3.09 26.11
C THR A 5 50.63 2.31 24.84
N THR A 6 50.23 1.05 24.98
CA THR A 6 49.71 0.25 23.86
C THR A 6 48.25 0.65 23.64
N CYS A 7 47.95 1.32 22.53
CA CYS A 7 46.56 1.49 22.08
C CYS A 7 46.05 0.15 21.56
N ALA A 8 45.04 -0.41 22.21
CA ALA A 8 44.29 -1.55 21.70
C ALA A 8 43.34 -1.05 20.60
N THR A 9 43.59 -1.44 19.36
CA THR A 9 42.69 -1.19 18.24
C THR A 9 41.48 -2.12 18.38
N ILE A 10 40.32 -1.57 18.72
CA ILE A 10 39.05 -2.31 18.68
C ILE A 10 38.64 -2.41 17.21
N ILE A 11 38.78 -3.59 16.62
CA ILE A 11 38.26 -3.90 15.30
C ILE A 11 36.76 -4.15 15.48
N PHE A 12 35.93 -3.17 15.14
CA PHE A 12 34.50 -3.41 14.91
C PHE A 12 34.38 -4.22 13.62
N SER A 13 34.16 -5.53 13.73
CA SER A 13 33.67 -6.32 12.60
C SER A 13 32.25 -5.87 12.30
N ALA A 14 32.07 -5.04 11.27
CA ALA A 14 30.75 -4.85 10.67
C ALA A 14 30.30 -6.22 10.16
N ALA A 15 29.40 -6.87 10.88
CA ALA A 15 28.75 -8.07 10.39
C ALA A 15 27.91 -7.66 9.18
N CYS A 16 28.37 -7.99 7.98
CA CYS A 16 27.51 -7.98 6.80
C CYS A 16 26.35 -8.91 7.09
N HIS A 17 25.18 -8.34 7.39
CA HIS A 17 23.94 -9.10 7.43
C HIS A 17 23.63 -9.43 5.97
N HIS A 18 23.98 -10.64 5.54
CA HIS A 18 23.48 -11.16 4.27
C HIS A 18 21.98 -11.35 4.44
N VAL A 19 21.21 -10.56 3.70
CA VAL A 19 19.79 -10.80 3.53
C VAL A 19 19.64 -12.19 2.94
N GLN A 20 19.01 -13.08 3.71
CA GLN A 20 18.69 -14.41 3.25
C GLN A 20 17.38 -14.30 2.47
N THR A 21 17.42 -14.68 1.20
CA THR A 21 16.22 -14.90 0.40
C THR A 21 15.90 -16.38 0.46
N SER A 22 14.69 -16.72 0.89
CA SER A 22 14.14 -18.06 0.66
C SER A 22 13.74 -18.19 -0.80
N GLY A 23 13.62 -19.43 -1.30
CA GLY A 23 13.16 -19.65 -2.68
C GLY A 23 11.70 -19.20 -2.85
N PRO A 24 11.26 -18.89 -4.09
CA PRO A 24 9.90 -18.42 -4.32
C PRO A 24 8.85 -19.43 -3.81
N ARG A 25 7.86 -18.94 -3.07
CA ARG A 25 6.71 -19.73 -2.62
C ARG A 25 5.56 -19.51 -3.59
N GLN A 26 4.97 -20.59 -4.08
CA GLN A 26 3.74 -20.51 -4.88
C GLN A 26 2.52 -20.55 -3.96
N LEU A 27 1.64 -19.56 -4.08
CA LEU A 27 0.37 -19.48 -3.37
C LEU A 27 -0.76 -20.09 -4.20
N ASP A 28 -1.77 -20.65 -3.51
CA ASP A 28 -2.97 -21.15 -4.16
C ASP A 28 -3.87 -19.99 -4.58
N VAL A 29 -4.29 -19.98 -5.85
CA VAL A 29 -5.39 -19.11 -6.31
C VAL A 29 -6.70 -19.76 -5.91
N LEU A 30 -7.48 -19.07 -5.09
CA LEU A 30 -8.77 -19.54 -4.58
C LEU A 30 -9.89 -19.23 -5.56
N TRP A 31 -9.87 -18.02 -6.12
CA TRP A 31 -10.77 -17.57 -7.16
C TRP A 31 -10.18 -16.39 -7.91
N VAL A 32 -10.72 -16.15 -9.10
CA VAL A 32 -10.44 -14.98 -9.94
C VAL A 32 -11.77 -14.30 -10.22
N ALA A 33 -11.92 -13.07 -9.72
CA ALA A 33 -13.05 -12.24 -10.05
C ALA A 33 -12.80 -11.58 -11.41
N THR A 34 -13.82 -11.61 -12.27
CA THR A 34 -13.83 -10.98 -13.59
C THR A 34 -15.13 -10.20 -13.74
N GLY A 35 -15.27 -9.41 -14.81
CA GLY A 35 -16.52 -8.73 -15.13
C GLY A 35 -16.29 -7.34 -15.68
N GLN A 36 -17.17 -6.40 -15.32
CA GLN A 36 -17.07 -5.00 -15.73
C GLN A 36 -16.06 -4.25 -14.85
N MET A 37 -14.83 -4.75 -14.81
CA MET A 37 -13.67 -4.09 -14.21
C MET A 37 -12.80 -3.45 -15.28
N CYS A 38 -12.00 -2.46 -14.90
CA CYS A 38 -11.25 -1.64 -15.83
C CYS A 38 -10.03 -1.07 -15.12
N GLU A 39 -8.90 -1.75 -15.28
CA GLU A 39 -7.66 -1.47 -14.57
C GLU A 39 -7.92 -1.34 -13.05
N PRO A 40 -8.36 -2.42 -12.37
CA PRO A 40 -8.56 -2.36 -10.93
C PRO A 40 -7.20 -2.15 -10.25
N GLU A 41 -7.13 -1.21 -9.32
CA GLU A 41 -5.85 -0.71 -8.77
C GLU A 41 -5.70 -0.99 -7.28
N THR A 42 -6.73 -0.71 -6.48
CA THR A 42 -6.76 -1.01 -5.04
C THR A 42 -7.97 -1.87 -4.71
N VAL A 43 -7.81 -2.83 -3.81
CA VAL A 43 -8.91 -3.53 -3.14
C VAL A 43 -8.80 -3.31 -1.64
N ILE A 44 -9.92 -3.06 -0.96
CA ILE A 44 -10.00 -3.01 0.52
C ILE A 44 -11.24 -3.77 1.01
N PHE A 45 -11.22 -4.17 2.27
CA PHE A 45 -12.36 -4.82 2.94
C PHE A 45 -13.26 -3.79 3.64
N ASP A 46 -14.57 -3.88 3.41
CA ASP A 46 -15.58 -3.15 4.17
C ASP A 46 -16.12 -4.05 5.30
N PRO A 47 -15.74 -3.80 6.56
CA PRO A 47 -16.20 -4.59 7.69
C PRO A 47 -17.68 -4.38 8.04
N LEU A 48 -18.33 -3.30 7.56
CA LEU A 48 -19.74 -3.05 7.82
C LEU A 48 -20.65 -3.92 6.97
N LYS A 49 -20.24 -4.21 5.74
CA LYS A 49 -21.00 -5.02 4.78
C LYS A 49 -20.43 -6.42 4.58
N ASN A 50 -19.24 -6.69 5.11
CA ASN A 50 -18.52 -7.94 4.89
C ASN A 50 -18.32 -8.21 3.38
N ASP A 51 -17.93 -7.17 2.66
CA ASP A 51 -17.66 -7.20 1.23
C ASP A 51 -16.37 -6.41 0.91
N LEU A 52 -16.02 -6.38 -0.36
CA LEU A 52 -14.80 -5.77 -0.87
C LEU A 52 -15.16 -4.55 -1.72
N ILE A 53 -14.32 -3.53 -1.63
CA ILE A 53 -14.38 -2.35 -2.49
C ILE A 53 -13.16 -2.36 -3.38
N VAL A 54 -13.38 -2.26 -4.69
CA VAL A 54 -12.32 -2.28 -5.70
C VAL A 54 -12.33 -0.96 -6.47
N SER A 55 -11.21 -0.25 -6.49
CA SER A 55 -11.06 0.94 -7.33
C SER A 55 -10.69 0.52 -8.74
N ASN A 56 -11.24 1.21 -9.73
CA ASN A 56 -10.99 0.98 -11.15
C ASN A 56 -10.55 2.31 -11.77
N ILE A 57 -9.30 2.38 -12.24
CA ILE A 57 -8.72 3.64 -12.71
C ILE A 57 -9.10 3.97 -14.16
N CYS A 58 -9.38 2.98 -15.00
CA CYS A 58 -9.65 3.17 -16.44
C CYS A 58 -8.66 4.09 -17.18
N GLY A 59 -7.38 3.92 -16.86
CA GLY A 59 -6.26 4.69 -17.34
C GLY A 59 -6.09 6.02 -16.63
N PHE A 60 -4.86 6.26 -16.20
CA PHE A 60 -4.43 7.29 -15.27
C PHE A 60 -4.51 8.74 -15.81
N ARG A 61 -5.71 9.30 -15.97
CA ARG A 61 -5.93 10.64 -16.55
C ARG A 61 -7.24 11.30 -16.07
N LYS A 62 -7.34 12.63 -16.23
CA LYS A 62 -8.52 13.43 -15.84
C LYS A 62 -9.66 13.34 -16.85
N ASN A 63 -10.37 12.23 -16.88
CA ASN A 63 -11.44 11.96 -17.86
C ASN A 63 -12.82 11.62 -17.23
N GLY A 64 -12.91 11.42 -15.92
CA GLY A 64 -14.16 11.00 -15.26
C GLY A 64 -14.57 9.54 -15.51
N ASN A 65 -13.66 8.68 -15.98
CA ASN A 65 -13.99 7.27 -16.30
C ASN A 65 -13.76 6.31 -15.13
N GLY A 66 -13.05 6.74 -14.09
CA GLY A 66 -12.77 5.95 -12.90
C GLY A 66 -14.00 5.76 -12.02
N TYR A 67 -14.01 4.67 -11.26
CA TYR A 67 -15.14 4.25 -10.43
C TYR A 67 -14.71 3.27 -9.35
N LEU A 68 -15.57 3.05 -8.36
CA LEU A 68 -15.44 1.99 -7.37
C LEU A 68 -16.52 0.92 -7.60
N SER A 69 -16.15 -0.34 -7.40
CA SER A 69 -17.03 -1.50 -7.47
C SER A 69 -17.13 -2.19 -6.11
N ARG A 70 -18.21 -2.96 -5.91
CA ARG A 70 -18.40 -3.87 -4.79
C ARG A 70 -18.29 -5.32 -5.24
N LEU A 71 -17.54 -6.11 -4.50
CA LEU A 71 -17.26 -7.52 -4.77
C LEU A 71 -17.47 -8.33 -3.49
N SER A 72 -18.09 -9.51 -3.56
CA SER A 72 -18.18 -10.40 -2.39
C SER A 72 -16.83 -11.05 -2.07
N LEU A 73 -16.69 -11.60 -0.86
CA LEU A 73 -15.48 -12.37 -0.47
C LEU A 73 -15.28 -13.67 -1.29
N GLU A 74 -16.28 -14.08 -2.05
CA GLU A 74 -16.26 -15.21 -2.99
C GLU A 74 -15.99 -14.78 -4.43
N GLY A 75 -15.65 -13.51 -4.67
CA GLY A 75 -15.28 -12.99 -5.99
C GLY A 75 -16.47 -12.71 -6.90
N THR A 76 -17.67 -12.52 -6.35
CA THR A 76 -18.86 -12.14 -7.15
C THR A 76 -19.06 -10.63 -7.16
N LEU A 77 -19.11 -10.03 -8.34
CA LEU A 77 -19.34 -8.58 -8.51
C LEU A 77 -20.80 -8.25 -8.17
N SER A 78 -21.01 -7.62 -7.01
CA SER A 78 -22.34 -7.30 -6.48
C SER A 78 -22.85 -5.94 -6.96
N ASP A 79 -21.94 -4.98 -7.14
CA ASP A 79 -22.20 -3.70 -7.78
C ASP A 79 -21.00 -3.29 -8.63
N ALA A 80 -21.15 -3.31 -9.95
CA ALA A 80 -20.07 -2.97 -10.85
C ALA A 80 -19.69 -1.49 -10.79
N ARG A 81 -20.62 -0.60 -10.44
CA ARG A 81 -20.47 0.86 -10.62
C ARG A 81 -21.07 1.60 -9.41
N TRP A 82 -20.57 1.28 -8.22
CA TRP A 82 -21.10 1.81 -6.97
C TRP A 82 -20.87 3.33 -6.82
N ILE A 83 -19.66 3.80 -7.10
CA ILE A 83 -19.30 5.23 -7.14
C ILE A 83 -18.66 5.53 -8.49
N GLU A 84 -19.19 6.49 -9.24
CA GLU A 84 -18.75 6.81 -10.61
C GLU A 84 -18.29 8.27 -10.76
N GLY A 85 -17.71 8.60 -11.92
CA GLY A 85 -17.32 9.96 -12.27
C GLY A 85 -15.99 10.41 -11.67
N LEU A 86 -15.20 9.46 -11.16
CA LEU A 86 -13.84 9.68 -10.68
C LEU A 86 -12.88 9.75 -11.87
N ASN A 87 -11.71 10.36 -11.72
CA ASN A 87 -10.72 10.41 -12.79
C ASN A 87 -9.88 9.13 -12.85
N ALA A 88 -9.16 8.81 -11.78
CA ALA A 88 -8.36 7.60 -11.65
C ALA A 88 -8.15 7.30 -10.15
N PRO A 89 -9.12 6.63 -9.50
CA PRO A 89 -9.03 6.35 -8.07
C PRO A 89 -7.96 5.30 -7.77
N ALA A 90 -6.80 5.76 -7.30
CA ALA A 90 -5.62 4.91 -7.20
C ALA A 90 -5.46 4.25 -5.82
N GLY A 91 -5.86 4.93 -4.75
CA GLY A 91 -5.73 4.46 -3.37
C GLY A 91 -6.99 4.70 -2.55
N MET A 92 -7.22 3.84 -1.57
CA MET A 92 -8.40 3.89 -0.71
C MET A 92 -8.08 3.53 0.74
N ALA A 93 -8.75 4.20 1.68
CA ALA A 93 -8.70 3.86 3.10
C ALA A 93 -10.05 4.07 3.77
N ILE A 94 -10.39 3.24 4.76
CA ILE A 94 -11.59 3.38 5.57
C ILE A 94 -11.23 3.91 6.96
N ASN A 95 -12.01 4.87 7.46
CA ASN A 95 -12.04 5.24 8.87
C ASN A 95 -13.51 5.40 9.31
N GLY A 96 -13.94 4.55 10.23
CA GLY A 96 -15.33 4.54 10.73
C GLY A 96 -16.33 4.24 9.61
N ARG A 97 -17.25 5.19 9.35
CA ARG A 97 -18.27 5.09 8.28
C ARG A 97 -17.87 5.87 7.01
N GLN A 98 -16.59 6.19 6.85
CA GLN A 98 -16.09 6.96 5.72
C GLN A 98 -15.05 6.17 4.94
N ILE A 99 -15.09 6.33 3.62
CA ILE A 99 -14.03 5.90 2.72
C ILE A 99 -13.37 7.12 2.09
N TYR A 100 -12.04 7.14 2.14
CA TYR A 100 -11.18 8.15 1.59
C TYR A 100 -10.58 7.59 0.30
N VAL A 101 -10.64 8.37 -0.78
CA VAL A 101 -10.28 7.89 -2.12
C VAL A 101 -9.45 8.95 -2.81
N THR A 102 -8.20 8.64 -3.17
CA THR A 102 -7.41 9.54 -4.02
C THR A 102 -8.02 9.64 -5.40
N ASP A 103 -7.89 10.78 -6.06
CA ASP A 103 -8.38 10.96 -7.43
C ASP A 103 -7.48 11.95 -8.20
N LEU A 104 -6.27 11.51 -8.52
CA LEU A 104 -5.18 12.23 -9.22
C LEU A 104 -4.70 13.53 -8.57
N ASP A 105 -5.53 14.56 -8.49
CA ASP A 105 -5.16 15.90 -8.00
C ASP A 105 -6.00 16.37 -6.81
N ARG A 106 -6.79 15.46 -6.24
CA ARG A 106 -7.64 15.65 -5.08
C ARG A 106 -7.82 14.31 -4.38
N TYR A 107 -8.50 14.32 -3.24
CA TYR A 107 -9.10 13.13 -2.70
C TYR A 107 -10.55 13.43 -2.29
N HIS A 108 -11.34 12.38 -2.21
CA HIS A 108 -12.74 12.42 -1.82
C HIS A 108 -12.94 11.70 -0.50
N ILE A 109 -13.98 12.09 0.22
CA ILE A 109 -14.50 11.37 1.37
C ILE A 109 -15.94 11.01 1.05
N PHE A 110 -16.27 9.72 1.04
CA PHE A 110 -17.63 9.23 0.82
C PHE A 110 -18.19 8.57 2.09
N ASP A 111 -19.51 8.59 2.26
CA ASP A 111 -20.17 7.71 3.23
C ASP A 111 -20.04 6.28 2.75
N LEU A 112 -19.50 5.42 3.60
CA LEU A 112 -19.17 4.03 3.27
C LEU A 112 -20.43 3.20 2.97
N ASP A 113 -21.58 3.54 3.56
CA ASP A 113 -22.80 2.78 3.35
C ASP A 113 -23.54 3.23 2.09
N THR A 114 -23.72 4.55 1.92
CA THR A 114 -24.55 5.09 0.83
C THR A 114 -23.76 5.41 -0.44
N GLY A 115 -22.45 5.59 -0.35
CA GLY A 115 -21.61 6.10 -1.45
C GLY A 115 -21.76 7.61 -1.68
N GLU A 116 -22.47 8.33 -0.81
CA GLU A 116 -22.64 9.78 -0.92
C GLU A 116 -21.30 10.51 -0.74
N ASN A 117 -20.99 11.47 -1.63
CA ASN A 117 -19.81 12.31 -1.50
C ASN A 117 -20.00 13.32 -0.36
N LEU A 118 -19.27 13.12 0.74
CA LEU A 118 -19.30 13.99 1.91
C LEU A 118 -18.36 15.19 1.75
N SER A 119 -17.23 15.00 1.06
CA SER A 119 -16.24 16.04 0.87
C SER A 119 -15.33 15.76 -0.33
N THR A 120 -14.85 16.83 -0.95
CA THR A 120 -13.78 16.78 -1.95
C THR A 120 -12.71 17.78 -1.55
N VAL A 121 -11.50 17.28 -1.34
CA VAL A 121 -10.38 18.08 -0.81
C VAL A 121 -9.30 18.20 -1.88
N LYS A 122 -9.00 19.44 -2.26
CA LYS A 122 -7.99 19.77 -3.28
C LYS A 122 -6.98 20.77 -2.70
N PRO A 123 -5.66 20.51 -2.80
CA PRO A 123 -4.66 21.47 -2.36
C PRO A 123 -4.58 22.70 -3.27
N SER A 124 -3.97 23.77 -2.78
CA SER A 124 -3.71 25.00 -3.55
C SER A 124 -2.42 24.96 -4.37
N PHE A 125 -1.66 23.87 -4.27
CA PHE A 125 -0.42 23.64 -5.01
C PHE A 125 -0.62 22.57 -6.08
N ASP A 126 0.30 22.51 -7.04
CA ASP A 126 0.27 21.50 -8.08
C ASP A 126 0.57 20.11 -7.52
N VAL A 127 -0.33 19.17 -7.82
CA VAL A 127 -0.18 17.73 -7.57
C VAL A 127 0.08 17.06 -8.90
N ARG A 128 1.03 16.12 -8.94
CA ARG A 128 1.33 15.39 -10.17
C ARG A 128 0.51 14.12 -10.27
N ALA A 129 0.43 13.34 -9.19
CA ALA A 129 -0.32 12.09 -9.13
C ALA A 129 -0.50 11.65 -7.67
N PHE A 130 -1.60 12.06 -7.02
CA PHE A 130 -2.01 11.41 -5.79
C PHE A 130 -2.30 9.94 -6.07
N ASN A 131 -1.59 9.07 -5.35
CA ASN A 131 -1.62 7.64 -5.58
C ASN A 131 -2.27 6.94 -4.39
N ASP A 132 -1.52 6.60 -3.34
CA ASP A 132 -2.08 5.93 -2.18
C ASP A 132 -2.49 6.89 -1.05
N ILE A 133 -3.34 6.40 -0.15
CA ILE A 133 -3.89 7.12 1.00
C ILE A 133 -3.97 6.22 2.23
N ALA A 134 -3.46 6.70 3.36
CA ALA A 134 -3.64 6.07 4.66
C ALA A 134 -4.31 7.05 5.62
N VAL A 135 -5.15 6.56 6.54
CA VAL A 135 -5.88 7.42 7.50
C VAL A 135 -5.66 6.89 8.91
N SER A 136 -5.17 7.74 9.79
CA SER A 136 -5.01 7.40 11.21
C SER A 136 -6.33 7.47 11.97
N ALA A 137 -6.36 6.88 13.16
CA ALA A 137 -7.54 6.88 14.04
C ALA A 137 -8.01 8.29 14.46
N ASP A 138 -7.13 9.30 14.43
CA ASP A 138 -7.46 10.71 14.70
C ASP A 138 -7.78 11.50 13.42
N GLU A 139 -8.10 10.79 12.32
CA GLU A 139 -8.49 11.34 11.02
C GLU A 139 -7.39 12.17 10.31
N THR A 140 -6.13 12.02 10.73
CA THR A 140 -5.01 12.52 9.92
C THR A 140 -4.85 11.65 8.69
N VAL A 141 -4.93 12.28 7.52
CA VAL A 141 -4.80 11.61 6.22
C VAL A 141 -3.36 11.73 5.73
N TYR A 142 -2.77 10.66 5.25
CA TYR A 142 -1.47 10.63 4.59
C TYR A 142 -1.67 10.29 3.12
N ILE A 143 -1.04 11.04 2.22
CA ILE A 143 -1.23 10.87 0.76
C ILE A 143 0.12 10.95 0.05
N SER A 144 0.40 10.00 -0.83
CA SER A 144 1.58 10.01 -1.70
C SER A 144 1.30 10.75 -3.00
N ASP A 145 2.27 11.52 -3.50
CA ASP A 145 2.27 12.15 -4.82
C ASP A 145 3.46 11.61 -5.62
N SER A 146 3.24 10.50 -6.33
CA SER A 146 4.30 9.64 -6.87
C SER A 146 5.24 10.38 -7.80
N PHE A 147 4.69 11.16 -8.73
CA PHE A 147 5.50 11.87 -9.73
C PHE A 147 6.11 13.18 -9.24
N SER A 148 5.88 13.54 -7.98
CA SER A 148 6.59 14.62 -7.31
C SER A 148 7.52 14.12 -6.20
N ASN A 149 7.57 12.82 -5.94
CA ASN A 149 8.30 12.22 -4.82
C ASN A 149 7.88 12.81 -3.46
N ARG A 150 6.59 13.09 -3.25
CA ARG A 150 6.12 13.74 -2.01
C ARG A 150 5.19 12.83 -1.25
N VAL A 151 5.20 12.96 0.07
CA VAL A 151 4.14 12.46 0.94
C VAL A 151 3.66 13.63 1.80
N PHE A 152 2.34 13.75 1.95
CA PHE A 152 1.70 14.80 2.72
C PHE A 152 0.95 14.18 3.90
N ALA A 153 0.98 14.86 5.04
CA ALA A 153 -0.02 14.72 6.09
C ALA A 153 -1.09 15.81 5.90
N VAL A 154 -2.35 15.46 6.03
CA VAL A 154 -3.49 16.34 5.84
C VAL A 154 -4.38 16.26 7.06
N ASN A 155 -4.57 17.40 7.70
CA ASN A 155 -5.46 17.53 8.85
C ASN A 155 -6.42 18.68 8.58
N GLN A 156 -7.73 18.42 8.64
CA GLN A 156 -8.78 19.40 8.33
C GLN A 156 -8.56 20.13 6.99
N GLY A 157 -8.17 19.37 5.95
CA GLY A 157 -7.89 19.90 4.61
C GLY A 157 -6.57 20.66 4.46
N ARG A 158 -5.79 20.85 5.54
CA ARG A 158 -4.47 21.48 5.49
C ARG A 158 -3.39 20.45 5.19
N PHE A 159 -2.78 20.56 4.01
CA PHE A 159 -1.66 19.73 3.58
C PHE A 159 -0.34 20.24 4.18
N VAL A 160 0.42 19.32 4.76
CA VAL A 160 1.78 19.53 5.25
C VAL A 160 2.66 18.44 4.65
N GLN A 161 3.66 18.82 3.87
CA GLN A 161 4.61 17.86 3.29
C GLN A 161 5.52 17.29 4.39
N PHE A 162 5.82 15.99 4.36
CA PHE A 162 6.86 15.43 5.21
C PHE A 162 8.23 16.06 4.88
N PRO A 163 9.05 16.36 5.90
CA PRO A 163 10.43 16.81 5.70
C PRO A 163 11.19 15.85 4.78
N ASP A 164 12.03 16.41 3.90
CA ASP A 164 12.93 15.68 2.99
C ASP A 164 12.28 14.64 2.05
N SER A 165 10.95 14.54 2.02
CA SER A 165 10.22 13.58 1.16
C SER A 165 10.63 13.67 -0.31
N GLN A 166 10.82 14.87 -0.86
CA GLN A 166 11.21 15.07 -2.27
C GLN A 166 12.56 14.43 -2.65
N THR A 167 13.49 14.31 -1.70
CA THR A 167 14.79 13.68 -1.92
C THR A 167 14.77 12.20 -1.59
N GLU A 168 14.00 11.80 -0.57
CA GLU A 168 13.97 10.45 -0.04
C GLU A 168 12.97 9.54 -0.76
N PHE A 169 11.70 9.94 -0.89
CA PHE A 169 10.60 9.09 -1.35
C PHE A 169 10.44 9.09 -2.87
N LYS A 170 11.48 8.62 -3.57
CA LYS A 170 11.45 8.50 -5.04
C LYS A 170 10.31 7.59 -5.48
N PHE A 171 9.41 8.12 -6.31
CA PHE A 171 8.19 7.45 -6.74
C PHE A 171 7.32 6.98 -5.56
N ALA A 172 7.19 7.81 -4.52
CA ALA A 172 6.32 7.54 -3.37
C ALA A 172 4.96 6.95 -3.81
N ASN A 173 4.66 5.73 -3.36
CA ASN A 173 3.48 5.00 -3.80
C ASN A 173 2.66 4.53 -2.59
N GLY A 174 2.65 3.23 -2.27
CA GLY A 174 1.81 2.72 -1.18
C GLY A 174 2.13 3.31 0.18
N LEU A 175 1.13 3.39 1.04
CA LEU A 175 1.20 3.98 2.36
C LEU A 175 0.54 3.05 3.39
N HIS A 176 1.26 2.74 4.46
CA HIS A 176 0.70 1.91 5.53
C HIS A 176 1.03 2.43 6.92
N LEU A 177 0.01 2.57 7.77
CA LEU A 177 0.17 3.00 9.15
C LEU A 177 0.30 1.80 10.09
N ARG A 178 1.36 1.79 10.90
CA ARG A 178 1.54 0.73 11.90
C ARG A 178 2.36 1.21 13.08
N ASN A 179 1.82 1.04 14.29
CA ASN A 179 2.54 1.27 15.55
C ASN A 179 3.23 2.64 15.66
N GLY A 180 2.56 3.71 15.21
CA GLY A 180 3.11 5.07 15.23
C GLY A 180 4.15 5.35 14.13
N SER A 181 4.30 4.44 13.18
CA SER A 181 5.09 4.64 11.97
C SER A 181 4.21 4.70 10.72
N LEU A 182 4.65 5.46 9.72
CA LEU A 182 4.16 5.40 8.35
C LEU A 182 5.19 4.69 7.49
N TYR A 183 4.79 3.61 6.85
CA TYR A 183 5.56 2.96 5.79
C TYR A 183 5.21 3.61 4.46
N VAL A 184 6.21 3.84 3.63
CA VAL A 184 6.09 4.47 2.32
C VAL A 184 6.76 3.56 1.30
N GLY A 185 6.00 3.10 0.31
CA GLY A 185 6.48 2.35 -0.85
C GLY A 185 6.90 3.29 -1.98
N GLY A 186 7.47 2.72 -3.03
CA GLY A 186 8.00 3.42 -4.20
C GLY A 186 9.25 2.71 -4.69
N ASN A 187 10.28 3.47 -5.08
CA ASN A 187 11.56 2.85 -5.49
C ASN A 187 12.18 1.96 -4.40
N LEU A 188 11.88 2.22 -3.12
CA LEU A 188 12.28 1.44 -1.96
C LEU A 188 11.13 1.44 -0.96
N LEU A 189 11.35 0.81 0.19
CA LEU A 189 10.49 0.87 1.36
C LEU A 189 11.14 1.78 2.40
N TRP A 190 10.43 2.84 2.75
CA TRP A 190 10.81 3.73 3.83
C TRP A 190 9.88 3.55 5.01
N LYS A 191 10.41 3.79 6.20
CA LYS A 191 9.68 3.87 7.45
C LYS A 191 9.90 5.23 8.07
N VAL A 192 8.81 5.92 8.37
CA VAL A 192 8.80 7.23 9.03
C VAL A 192 8.26 7.06 10.45
N ASP A 193 9.04 7.44 11.45
CA ASP A 193 8.53 7.60 12.81
C ASP A 193 7.71 8.89 12.89
N LEU A 194 6.40 8.79 13.12
CA LEU A 194 5.48 9.94 13.03
C LEU A 194 5.68 10.99 14.14
N LYS A 195 6.40 10.64 15.22
CA LYS A 195 6.67 11.55 16.34
C LYS A 195 7.91 12.39 16.10
N SER A 196 8.97 11.78 15.57
CA SER A 196 10.27 12.40 15.34
C SER A 196 10.52 12.83 13.90
N ASN A 197 9.72 12.33 12.96
CA ASN A 197 9.91 12.44 11.50
C ASN A 197 11.23 11.82 11.00
N ILE A 198 11.84 10.91 11.76
CA ILE A 198 13.01 10.18 11.29
C ILE A 198 12.57 9.21 10.18
N ILE A 199 13.30 9.25 9.07
CA ILE A 199 13.12 8.38 7.90
C ILE A 199 14.22 7.32 7.91
N GLU A 200 13.83 6.06 7.74
CA GLU A 200 14.72 4.91 7.59
C GLU A 200 14.36 4.14 6.32
N THR A 201 15.34 3.79 5.50
CA THR A 201 15.16 2.78 4.43
C THR A 201 15.22 1.40 5.06
N VAL A 202 14.16 0.60 4.92
CA VAL A 202 14.02 -0.67 5.67
C VAL A 202 14.04 -1.92 4.82
N ASN A 203 13.86 -1.86 3.50
CA ASN A 203 14.01 -3.04 2.63
C ASN A 203 15.44 -3.15 2.07
N PRO A 204 15.87 -4.36 1.65
CA PRO A 204 17.06 -4.51 0.81
C PRO A 204 16.84 -3.97 -0.60
N GLU A 205 17.92 -3.48 -1.21
CA GLU A 205 17.95 -2.84 -2.55
C GLU A 205 17.45 -3.72 -3.71
N VAL A 206 17.09 -4.99 -3.46
CA VAL A 206 16.51 -5.90 -4.45
C VAL A 206 15.04 -5.57 -4.76
N LEU A 207 14.29 -5.03 -3.78
CA LEU A 207 12.91 -4.62 -4.02
C LEU A 207 12.87 -3.16 -4.49
N ILE A 208 12.30 -2.96 -5.67
CA ILE A 208 12.00 -1.66 -6.26
C ILE A 208 10.55 -1.64 -6.72
N ASP A 209 10.00 -0.45 -6.96
CA ASP A 209 8.62 -0.25 -7.41
C ASP A 209 7.57 -0.91 -6.48
N ILE A 210 7.79 -0.76 -5.17
CA ILE A 210 6.86 -1.20 -4.13
C ILE A 210 5.58 -0.38 -4.26
N ASP A 211 4.50 -1.09 -4.50
CA ASP A 211 3.15 -0.56 -4.61
C ASP A 211 2.49 -0.63 -3.23
N GLY A 212 1.56 -1.57 -3.02
CA GLY A 212 0.83 -1.75 -1.77
C GLY A 212 1.67 -2.33 -0.63
N ILE A 213 1.31 -1.95 0.59
CA ILE A 213 1.96 -2.38 1.83
C ILE A 213 0.87 -2.77 2.82
N GLU A 214 0.91 -4.01 3.31
CA GLU A 214 -0.05 -4.51 4.28
C GLU A 214 0.63 -5.24 5.44
N ASN A 215 -0.10 -5.43 6.53
CA ASN A 215 0.39 -6.30 7.60
C ASN A 215 0.54 -7.74 7.11
N GLY A 216 1.68 -8.34 7.38
CA GLY A 216 1.95 -9.74 7.02
C GLY A 216 2.06 -10.67 8.22
N LEU A 217 2.53 -11.89 7.95
CA LEU A 217 2.75 -12.92 8.96
C LEU A 217 3.81 -12.48 9.97
N HIS A 218 3.65 -12.93 11.22
CA HIS A 218 4.67 -12.81 12.28
C HIS A 218 5.17 -11.38 12.53
N GLY A 219 4.31 -10.38 12.35
CA GLY A 219 4.66 -8.97 12.50
C GLY A 219 5.44 -8.38 11.32
N GLY A 220 5.62 -9.15 10.24
CA GLY A 220 6.17 -8.70 8.97
C GLY A 220 5.21 -7.84 8.16
N LEU A 221 5.56 -7.59 6.90
CA LEU A 221 4.74 -6.90 5.91
C LEU A 221 4.51 -7.80 4.71
N VAL A 222 3.39 -7.63 4.03
CA VAL A 222 3.20 -8.08 2.64
C VAL A 222 3.34 -6.86 1.75
N LEU A 223 4.14 -6.98 0.71
CA LEU A 223 4.43 -5.91 -0.25
C LEU A 223 4.00 -6.40 -1.63
N SER A 224 3.30 -5.56 -2.39
CA SER A 224 3.14 -5.76 -3.83
C SER A 224 4.16 -4.94 -4.60
N ILE A 225 4.57 -5.46 -5.76
CA ILE A 225 5.43 -4.76 -6.72
C ILE A 225 4.59 -4.46 -7.95
N VAL A 226 4.69 -3.27 -8.53
CA VAL A 226 3.88 -2.87 -9.69
C VAL A 226 4.05 -3.88 -10.84
N GLY A 227 2.96 -4.60 -11.18
CA GLY A 227 2.94 -5.63 -12.22
C GLY A 227 3.76 -6.88 -11.89
N GLY A 228 4.16 -7.05 -10.63
CA GLY A 228 5.04 -8.12 -10.16
C GLY A 228 4.37 -9.10 -9.21
N ASN A 229 5.21 -9.80 -8.45
CA ASN A 229 4.81 -10.73 -7.41
C ASN A 229 4.61 -10.02 -6.06
N LEU A 230 4.03 -10.74 -5.11
CA LEU A 230 3.99 -10.32 -3.71
C LEU A 230 5.28 -10.72 -3.00
N TRP A 231 5.59 -10.04 -1.91
CA TRP A 231 6.74 -10.33 -1.06
C TRP A 231 6.35 -10.27 0.40
N HIS A 232 6.77 -11.27 1.19
CA HIS A 232 6.73 -11.17 2.64
C HIS A 232 8.08 -10.66 3.15
N PHE A 233 8.02 -9.55 3.89
CA PHE A 233 9.17 -8.94 4.54
C PHE A 233 9.09 -9.14 6.05
N ALA A 234 9.94 -10.03 6.56
CA ALA A 234 9.96 -10.39 7.96
C ALA A 234 10.64 -9.31 8.83
N PRO A 235 10.33 -9.21 10.13
CA PRO A 235 10.92 -8.21 11.01
C PRO A 235 12.44 -8.29 11.17
N ASP A 236 13.03 -9.45 10.93
CA ASP A 236 14.48 -9.69 10.99
C ASP A 236 15.21 -9.40 9.67
N GLY A 237 14.47 -8.99 8.63
CA GLY A 237 15.00 -8.64 7.32
C GLY A 237 14.93 -9.76 6.29
N GLU A 238 14.42 -10.95 6.63
CA GLU A 238 14.20 -12.01 5.65
C GLU A 238 13.17 -11.59 4.60
N LEU A 239 13.44 -11.95 3.34
CA LEU A 239 12.52 -11.77 2.23
C LEU A 239 12.13 -13.11 1.62
N GLU A 240 10.82 -13.32 1.46
CA GLU A 240 10.26 -14.44 0.72
C GLU A 240 9.39 -13.91 -0.42
N GLU A 241 9.69 -14.33 -1.65
CA GLU A 241 8.86 -14.02 -2.82
C GLU A 241 7.63 -14.95 -2.84
N TRP A 242 6.45 -14.37 -3.03
CA TRP A 242 5.18 -15.07 -3.15
C TRP A 242 4.61 -14.91 -4.56
N THR A 243 4.50 -16.03 -5.26
CA THR A 243 4.08 -16.11 -6.67
C THR A 243 2.72 -16.79 -6.79
N ALA A 244 1.96 -16.51 -7.84
CA ALA A 244 0.77 -17.27 -8.20
C ALA A 244 0.52 -17.19 -9.71
N PRO A 245 -0.16 -18.19 -10.31
CA PRO A 245 -0.60 -18.09 -11.71
C PRO A 245 -1.44 -16.83 -11.95
N GLY A 246 -1.06 -16.02 -12.95
CA GLY A 246 -1.77 -14.77 -13.31
C GLY A 246 -1.51 -13.60 -12.37
N LEU A 247 -0.60 -13.72 -11.41
CA LEU A 247 -0.25 -12.62 -10.52
C LEU A 247 0.52 -11.53 -11.28
N SER A 248 -0.04 -10.32 -11.26
CA SER A 248 0.56 -9.08 -11.74
C SER A 248 0.06 -7.97 -10.82
N SER A 249 0.68 -7.83 -9.65
CA SER A 249 0.06 -7.11 -8.53
C SER A 249 0.01 -5.60 -8.71
N THR A 250 -1.08 -5.01 -8.22
CA THR A 250 -1.20 -3.60 -7.84
C THR A 250 -1.35 -3.48 -6.31
N ASN A 251 -1.99 -2.45 -5.77
CA ASN A 251 -2.25 -2.30 -4.34
C ASN A 251 -3.24 -3.37 -3.82
N HIS A 252 -2.82 -4.14 -2.81
CA HIS A 252 -3.46 -5.38 -2.37
C HIS A 252 -4.05 -5.23 -0.97
N ALA A 253 -4.96 -6.14 -0.59
CA ALA A 253 -5.43 -6.26 0.79
C ALA A 253 -5.03 -7.60 1.41
N VAL A 254 -4.74 -7.60 2.71
CA VAL A 254 -4.53 -8.80 3.52
C VAL A 254 -5.63 -8.93 4.56
N LEU A 255 -6.36 -10.03 4.51
CA LEU A 255 -7.44 -10.39 5.41
C LEU A 255 -6.97 -11.60 6.23
N SER A 256 -6.26 -11.33 7.32
CA SER A 256 -5.56 -12.35 8.11
C SER A 256 -6.51 -13.36 8.75
N ASP A 257 -7.66 -12.92 9.26
CA ASP A 257 -8.65 -13.79 9.91
C ASP A 257 -9.27 -14.78 8.91
N GLU A 258 -9.47 -14.32 7.67
CA GLU A 258 -9.98 -15.10 6.55
C GLU A 258 -8.87 -15.90 5.84
N LYS A 259 -7.60 -15.62 6.14
CA LYS A 259 -6.41 -16.18 5.47
C LYS A 259 -6.43 -15.93 3.97
N LEU A 260 -6.80 -14.70 3.59
CA LEU A 260 -6.92 -14.26 2.21
C LEU A 260 -5.96 -13.10 1.91
N ILE A 261 -5.39 -13.12 0.71
CA ILE A 261 -4.75 -11.95 0.12
C ILE A 261 -5.51 -11.65 -1.18
N LEU A 262 -5.94 -10.40 -1.33
CA LEU A 262 -6.72 -9.95 -2.46
C LEU A 262 -5.86 -9.04 -3.32
N VAL A 263 -5.72 -9.36 -4.61
CA VAL A 263 -4.76 -8.70 -5.49
C VAL A 263 -5.44 -8.31 -6.79
N PRO A 264 -5.67 -7.01 -7.04
CA PRO A 264 -6.05 -6.54 -8.36
C PRO A 264 -4.88 -6.70 -9.34
N THR A 265 -5.21 -6.92 -10.61
CA THR A 265 -4.20 -7.19 -11.66
C THR A 265 -4.01 -6.07 -12.67
N GLY A 266 -4.57 -4.88 -12.41
CA GLY A 266 -4.46 -3.75 -13.31
C GLY A 266 -4.93 -4.11 -14.72
N TYR A 267 -4.01 -4.15 -15.68
CA TYR A 267 -4.33 -4.32 -17.10
C TYR A 267 -5.09 -5.60 -17.47
N ASP A 268 -5.01 -6.65 -16.66
CA ASP A 268 -5.75 -7.89 -16.90
C ASP A 268 -7.24 -7.76 -16.52
N ASN A 269 -7.62 -6.71 -15.79
CA ASN A 269 -8.99 -6.42 -15.35
C ASN A 269 -9.60 -7.49 -14.44
N GLU A 270 -8.78 -8.05 -13.55
CA GLU A 270 -9.17 -9.10 -12.62
C GLU A 270 -8.83 -8.73 -11.17
N VAL A 271 -9.43 -9.45 -10.22
CA VAL A 271 -8.99 -9.48 -8.83
C VAL A 271 -8.80 -10.95 -8.44
N LEU A 272 -7.61 -11.30 -7.96
CA LEU A 272 -7.30 -12.63 -7.47
C LEU A 272 -7.53 -12.68 -5.96
N ALA A 273 -8.08 -13.79 -5.47
CA ALA A 273 -7.89 -14.18 -4.09
C ALA A 273 -6.85 -15.29 -4.00
N LEU A 274 -5.83 -15.04 -3.22
CA LEU A 274 -4.77 -15.99 -2.90
C LEU A 274 -4.96 -16.50 -1.48
N ARG A 275 -4.66 -17.79 -1.27
CA ARG A 275 -4.57 -18.35 0.07
C ARG A 275 -3.34 -17.77 0.76
N MET A 276 -3.55 -17.04 1.85
CA MET A 276 -2.45 -16.60 2.69
C MET A 276 -1.72 -17.82 3.25
N PRO A 277 -0.38 -17.87 3.19
CA PRO A 277 0.35 -19.01 3.70
C PRO A 277 0.08 -19.19 5.19
N VAL A 278 -0.32 -20.40 5.58
CA VAL A 278 -0.47 -20.79 6.98
C VAL A 278 0.87 -21.33 7.45
N THR A 279 1.38 -20.83 8.57
CA THR A 279 2.47 -21.52 9.28
C THR A 279 1.88 -22.23 10.49
N ASP A 280 2.27 -23.48 10.74
CA ASP A 280 1.77 -24.37 11.82
C ASP A 280 2.08 -23.89 13.26
N LYS A 281 2.19 -22.58 13.49
CA LYS A 281 2.45 -21.98 14.80
C LYS A 281 1.60 -20.72 14.98
N GLU A 282 0.35 -20.93 15.35
CA GLU A 282 -0.42 -19.99 16.17
C GLU A 282 -0.82 -20.70 17.47
#